data_AF-A0A932MDD0-F1
#
_entry.id   AF-A0A932MDD0-F1
#
_cell.length_a   1.000
_cell.length_b   1.000
_cell.length_c   1.000
_cell.angle_alpha   90.00
_cell.angle_beta   90.00
_cell.angle_gamma   90.00
#
_symmetry.space_group_name_H-M   'P 1'
#
loop_
_entity.id
_entity.type
_entity.pdbx_description
1 polymer ?
#
loop_
_entity_poly.entity_id
_entity_poly.type
_entity_poly.pdbx_seq_one_letter_code
_entity_poly.pdbx_strand_id
1 'polypeptide(L)' 'MATRISVRPAGGALHGARGGRLHVEARRIDYDHAAWQRRFLALWPPGSDAHQSYHRRIAGGPDYELPLARRAA' A
#
# COMPACT_ATOMS: atom_id res chain seq x y z
N MET A 1 -1.01 -1.21 -2.24
CA MET A 1 -1.42 -1.34 -3.66
C MET A 1 -0.20 -1.19 -4.55
N ALA A 2 -0.26 -1.67 -5.79
CA ALA A 2 0.76 -1.42 -6.80
C ALA A 2 0.13 -0.79 -8.04
N THR A 3 0.89 0.04 -8.76
CA THR A 3 0.49 0.56 -10.06
C THR A 3 1.01 -0.37 -11.15
N ARG A 4 0.11 -0.98 -11.91
CA ARG A 4 0.43 -1.73 -13.12
C ARG A 4 0.32 -0.81 -14.33
N ILE A 5 1.36 -0.78 -15.16
CA ILE A 5 1.36 -0.07 -16.45
C ILE A 5 1.58 -1.10 -17.55
N SER A 6 0.67 -1.19 -18.53
CA SER A 6 0.76 -2.18 -19.60
C SER A 6 0.05 -1.73 -20.87
N VAL A 7 0.45 -2.28 -22.02
CA VAL A 7 -0.30 -2.15 -23.28
C VAL A 7 -1.45 -3.18 -23.40
N ARG A 8 -1.58 -4.09 -22.43
CA ARG A 8 -2.65 -5.10 -22.38
C ARG A 8 -3.58 -4.83 -21.19
N PRO A 9 -4.92 -4.85 -21.39
CA PRO A 9 -5.86 -4.75 -20.29
C PRO A 9 -5.73 -5.92 -19.32
N ALA A 10 -6.01 -5.70 -18.04
CA ALA A 10 -6.18 -6.78 -17.07
C ALA A 10 -7.40 -6.51 -16.17
N GLY A 11 -8.27 -7.50 -15.98
CA GLY A 11 -9.40 -7.39 -15.05
C GLY A 11 -8.96 -7.30 -13.59
N GLY A 12 -9.79 -6.75 -12.70
CA GLY A 12 -9.52 -6.68 -11.26
C GLY A 12 -8.67 -5.48 -10.80
N ALA A 13 -8.68 -4.39 -11.56
CA ALA A 13 -8.13 -3.11 -11.08
C ALA A 13 -9.11 -2.46 -10.08
N LEU A 14 -8.58 -1.86 -9.01
CA LEU A 14 -9.35 -1.03 -8.08
C LEU A 14 -9.72 0.30 -8.74
N HIS A 15 -8.76 0.88 -9.46
CA HIS A 15 -8.89 2.08 -10.27
C HIS A 15 -8.11 1.92 -11.55
N GLY A 16 -8.56 2.56 -12.63
CA GLY A 16 -7.89 2.49 -13.92
C GLY A 16 -7.99 3.82 -14.67
N ALA A 17 -6.93 4.13 -15.41
CA ALA A 17 -6.87 5.23 -16.36
C ALA A 17 -6.22 4.74 -17.67
N ARG A 18 -6.48 5.46 -18.76
CA ARG A 18 -5.83 5.24 -20.05
C ARG A 18 -5.02 6.45 -20.47
N GLY A 19 -3.82 6.20 -20.98
CA GLY A 19 -2.98 7.19 -21.65
C GLY A 19 -2.55 6.64 -23.01
N GLY A 20 -3.18 7.10 -24.10
CA GLY A 20 -2.97 6.51 -25.43
C GLY A 20 -3.29 5.02 -25.45
N ARG A 21 -2.29 4.17 -25.71
CA ARG A 21 -2.41 2.70 -25.69
C ARG A 21 -2.13 2.06 -24.32
N LEU A 22 -1.72 2.85 -23.33
CA LEU A 22 -1.37 2.36 -22.01
C LEU A 22 -2.59 2.25 -21.10
N HIS A 23 -2.66 1.14 -20.38
CA HIS A 23 -3.52 0.90 -19.23
C HIS A 23 -2.70 1.16 -17.96
N VAL A 24 -3.13 2.12 -17.16
CA VAL A 24 -2.55 2.47 -15.86
C VAL A 24 -3.55 2.06 -14.78
N GLU A 25 -3.21 1.04 -14.00
CA GLU A 25 -4.17 0.34 -13.14
C GLU A 25 -3.64 0.27 -11.70
N ALA A 26 -4.43 0.75 -10.73
CA ALA A 26 -4.18 0.51 -9.32
C ALA A 26 -4.65 -0.90 -8.95
N ARG A 27 -3.73 -1.75 -8.51
CA ARG A 27 -3.97 -3.16 -8.17
C ARG A 27 -3.85 -3.39 -6.67
N ARG A 28 -4.81 -4.13 -6.11
CA ARG A 28 -4.67 -4.66 -4.75
C ARG A 28 -3.50 -5.65 -4.72
N ILE A 29 -2.72 -5.61 -3.66
CA ILE A 29 -1.74 -6.67 -3.35
C ILE A 29 -2.41 -7.50 -2.27
N ASP A 30 -2.78 -8.72 -2.62
CA ASP A 30 -3.36 -9.66 -1.67
C ASP A 30 -2.24 -10.27 -0.83
N TYR A 31 -2.36 -10.17 0.49
CA TYR A 31 -1.42 -10.77 1.44
C TYR A 31 -2.15 -11.13 2.73
N ASP A 32 -1.63 -12.12 3.47
CA ASP A 32 -2.15 -12.46 4.79
C ASP A 32 -1.67 -11.43 5.82
N HIS A 33 -2.56 -10.50 6.14
CA HIS A 33 -2.29 -9.43 7.09
C HIS A 33 -1.96 -9.96 8.50
N ALA A 34 -2.67 -10.98 8.97
CA ALA A 34 -2.46 -11.52 10.31
C ALA A 34 -1.12 -12.25 10.42
N ALA A 35 -0.75 -13.05 9.41
CA ALA A 35 0.57 -13.69 9.36
C ALA A 35 1.70 -12.67 9.29
N TRP A 36 1.51 -11.62 8.50
CA TRP A 36 2.49 -10.54 8.39
C TRP A 36 2.68 -9.82 9.73
N GLN A 37 1.60 -9.50 10.45
CA GLN A 37 1.67 -8.87 11.78
C GLN A 37 2.38 -9.74 12.81
N ARG A 38 2.06 -11.05 12.87
CA ARG A 38 2.76 -11.99 13.76
C ARG A 38 4.27 -12.00 13.49
N ARG A 39 4.66 -12.02 12.21
CA ARG A 39 6.07 -11.99 11.82
C ARG A 39 6.76 -10.68 12.18
N PHE A 40 6.09 -9.55 12.02
CA PHE A 40 6.61 -8.25 12.45
C PHE A 40 6.91 -8.23 13.96
N LEU A 41 5.96 -8.67 14.80
CA LEU A 41 6.12 -8.70 16.25
C LEU A 41 7.19 -9.69 16.73
N ALA A 42 7.40 -10.80 16.00
CA ALA A 42 8.46 -11.75 16.31
C ALA A 42 9.86 -11.17 16.05
N LEU A 43 10.02 -10.33 15.04
CA LEU A 43 11.30 -9.68 14.69
C LEU A 43 11.54 -8.40 15.52
N TRP A 44 10.47 -7.65 15.80
CA TRP A 44 10.51 -6.37 16.48
C TRP A 44 9.45 -6.35 17.59
N PRO A 45 9.77 -6.94 18.75
CA PRO A 45 8.84 -6.97 19.88
C PRO A 45 8.60 -5.57 20.45
N PRO A 46 7.54 -5.39 21.28
CA PRO A 46 7.29 -4.16 22.01
C PRO A 46 8.53 -3.67 22.77
N GLY A 47 8.82 -2.38 22.67
CA GLY A 47 10.02 -1.76 23.23
C GLY A 47 11.16 -1.57 22.23
N SER A 48 11.20 -2.32 21.12
CA SER A 48 12.18 -2.07 20.05
C SER A 48 11.93 -0.76 19.29
N ASP A 49 12.98 -0.13 18.77
CA ASP A 49 12.88 1.13 18.01
C ASP A 49 11.95 1.00 16.80
N ALA A 50 11.99 -0.14 16.12
CA ALA A 50 11.14 -0.42 14.98
C ALA A 50 9.67 -0.59 15.39
N HIS A 51 9.39 -1.25 16.52
CA HIS A 51 8.02 -1.33 17.03
C HIS A 51 7.49 0.07 17.37
N GLN A 52 8.26 0.87 18.10
CA GLN A 52 7.88 2.23 18.49
C GLN A 52 7.61 3.12 17.26
N SER A 53 8.46 3.02 16.24
CA SER A 53 8.37 3.86 15.03
C SER A 53 7.28 3.41 14.05
N TYR A 54 7.04 2.11 13.90
CA TYR A 54 6.27 1.59 12.77
C TYR A 54 5.00 0.83 13.14
N HIS A 55 4.91 0.21 14.32
CA HIS A 55 3.82 -0.74 14.65
C HIS A 55 2.43 -0.14 14.42
N ARG A 56 2.19 1.08 14.94
CA ARG A 56 0.89 1.76 14.80
C ARG A 56 0.49 1.96 13.33
N ARG A 57 1.42 2.44 12.50
CA ARG A 57 1.19 2.70 11.06
C ARG A 57 0.96 1.43 10.25
N ILE A 58 1.66 0.38 10.65
CA ILE A 58 1.57 -0.93 10.01
C ILE A 58 0.23 -1.60 10.34
N ALA A 59 -0.21 -1.52 11.59
CA ALA A 59 -1.44 -2.16 12.06
C ALA A 59 -2.69 -1.37 11.67
N GLY A 60 -2.66 -0.04 11.79
CA GLY A 60 -3.80 0.84 11.54
C GLY A 60 -3.79 1.52 10.17
N GLY A 61 -2.71 1.38 9.40
CA GLY A 61 -2.45 2.25 8.25
C GLY A 61 -1.81 3.58 8.66
N PRO A 62 -1.22 4.31 7.70
CA PRO A 62 -0.71 5.66 7.92
C PRO A 62 -1.85 6.67 8.05
N ASP A 63 -1.66 7.69 8.92
CA ASP A 63 -2.59 8.82 9.09
C ASP A 63 -2.43 9.83 7.93
N TYR A 64 -2.66 9.38 6.69
CA TYR A 64 -2.63 10.26 5.52
C TYR A 64 -3.98 10.94 5.31
N GLU A 65 -3.98 12.26 5.40
CA GLU A 65 -5.11 13.12 5.07
C GLU A 65 -5.10 13.51 3.58
N LEU A 66 -6.28 13.70 2.98
CA LEU A 66 -6.41 14.11 1.57
C LEU A 66 -5.56 15.34 1.18
N PRO A 67 -5.39 16.39 2.01
CA PRO A 67 -4.49 17.49 1.72
C PRO A 67 -3.03 17.09 1.47
N LEU A 68 -2.53 16.03 2.10
CA LEU A 68 -1.17 15.51 1.89
C LEU A 68 -1.00 14.84 0.53
N ALA A 69 -2.10 14.42 -0.11
CA ALA A 69 -2.08 13.82 -1.44
C ALA A 69 -2.09 14.85 -2.57
N ARG A 70 -2.32 16.14 -2.26
CA ARG A 70 -2.31 17.20 -3.27
C ARG A 70 -0.87 17.53 -3.65
N ARG A 71 -0.57 17.46 -4.94
CA ARG A 71 0.66 18.05 -5.49
C ARG A 71 0.60 19.57 -5.27
N ALA A 72 1.65 20.17 -4.72
CA ALA A 72 1.78 21.63 -4.70
C ALA A 72 1.65 22.16 -6.14
N ALA A 73 0.83 23.21 -6.30
CA ALA A 73 0.55 23.83 -7.60
C ALA A 73 1.82 24.45 -8.20
#